data_AF-A0A1H7EKA4-F1
#
_entry.id   AF-A0A1H7EKA4-F1
#
_cell.length_a   1.000
_cell.length_b   1.000
_cell.length_c   1.000
_cell.angle_alpha   90.00
_cell.angle_beta   90.00
_cell.angle_gamma   90.00
#
_symmetry.space_group_name_H-M   'P 1'
#
loop_
_entity.id
_entity.type
_entity.pdbx_description
1 polymer ?
#
loop_
_entity_poly.entity_id
_entity_poly.type
_entity_poly.pdbx_seq_one_letter_code
_entity_poly.pdbx_strand_id
1 'polypeptide(L)'
;SSTSPIELVICDLSSSPAVDIAGARMLTALHADLVKSGMRLRIVAAHADARDILRAEGLEQQIGDFGRRVSVDDVVEAFLHEADTKVATSDGTATGTPASAGEQA
;
A
#
# COMPACT_ATOMS: atom_id res chain seq x y z
N SER A 1 -0.23 -17.82 -20.69
CA SER A 1 -0.51 -16.46 -20.24
C SER A 1 0.34 -16.18 -19.01
N SER A 2 1.28 -15.22 -19.07
CA SER A 2 2.03 -14.80 -17.90
C SER A 2 1.14 -13.92 -17.03
N THR A 3 0.45 -14.52 -16.06
CA THR A 3 -0.30 -13.78 -15.05
C THR A 3 0.71 -13.04 -14.19
N SER A 4 0.73 -11.71 -14.29
CA SER A 4 1.53 -10.89 -13.38
C SER A 4 0.95 -11.00 -11.97
N PRO A 5 1.79 -11.07 -10.92
CA PRO A 5 1.29 -11.13 -9.56
C PRO A 5 0.49 -9.87 -9.23
N ILE A 6 -0.57 -10.02 -8.43
CA ILE A 6 -1.31 -8.88 -7.86
C ILE A 6 -0.42 -8.27 -6.78
N GLU A 7 -0.31 -6.94 -6.75
CA GLU A 7 0.51 -6.23 -5.76
C GLU A 7 -0.33 -5.38 -4.79
N LEU A 8 -1.53 -4.96 -5.22
CA LEU A 8 -2.42 -4.08 -4.46
C LEU A 8 -3.88 -4.51 -4.62
N VAL A 9 -4.58 -4.57 -3.49
CA VAL A 9 -6.03 -4.74 -3.39
C VAL A 9 -6.61 -3.50 -2.72
N ILE A 10 -7.59 -2.87 -3.37
CA ILE A 10 -8.30 -1.69 -2.84
C ILE A 10 -9.75 -2.10 -2.57
N CYS A 11 -10.20 -1.90 -1.34
CA CYS A 11 -11.60 -2.08 -0.95
C CYS A 11 -12.27 -0.71 -0.80
N ASP A 12 -13.17 -0.37 -1.72
CA ASP A 12 -13.97 0.84 -1.65
C ASP A 12 -15.23 0.61 -0.81
N LEU A 13 -15.36 1.37 0.28
CA LEU A 13 -16.52 1.34 1.18
C LEU A 13 -17.48 2.51 0.96
N SER A 14 -17.36 3.25 -0.14
CA SER A 14 -18.22 4.39 -0.47
C SER A 14 -19.72 4.05 -0.46
N SER A 15 -20.10 2.84 -0.89
CA SER A 15 -21.47 2.32 -0.86
C SER A 15 -21.84 1.54 0.40
N SER A 16 -20.94 1.47 1.38
CA SER A 16 -21.05 0.65 2.59
C SER A 16 -21.06 1.56 3.84
N PRO A 17 -22.24 2.07 4.25
CA PRO A 17 -22.34 3.06 5.33
C PRO A 17 -21.95 2.53 6.71
N ALA A 18 -22.07 1.22 6.92
CA ALA A 18 -21.72 0.55 8.16
C ALA A 18 -20.99 -0.78 7.88
N VAL A 19 -20.17 -1.20 8.82
CA VAL A 19 -19.50 -2.50 8.86
C VAL A 19 -19.73 -3.06 10.25
N ASP A 20 -20.15 -4.32 10.38
CA ASP A 20 -20.28 -4.95 11.69
C ASP A 20 -18.92 -5.49 12.19
N ILE A 21 -18.89 -5.96 13.44
CA ILE A 21 -17.67 -6.50 14.07
C ILE A 21 -17.12 -7.70 13.28
N ALA A 22 -18.00 -8.54 12.72
CA ALA A 22 -17.57 -9.71 11.96
C ALA A 22 -16.89 -9.30 10.64
N GLY A 23 -17.45 -8.32 9.94
CA GLY A 23 -16.89 -7.73 8.72
C GLY A 23 -15.55 -7.03 8.99
N ALA A 24 -15.43 -6.30 10.10
CA ALA A 24 -14.16 -5.70 10.50
C ALA A 24 -13.07 -6.76 10.75
N ARG A 25 -13.39 -7.82 11.49
CA ARG A 25 -12.48 -8.96 11.71
C ARG A 25 -12.12 -9.68 10.43
N MET A 26 -13.08 -9.83 9.51
CA MET A 26 -12.83 -10.41 8.19
C MET A 26 -11.82 -9.56 7.41
N LEU A 27 -11.95 -8.23 7.41
CA LEU A 27 -11.01 -7.33 6.73
C LEU A 27 -9.61 -7.38 7.35
N THR A 28 -9.52 -7.48 8.68
CA THR A 28 -8.26 -7.68 9.40
C THR A 28 -7.59 -9.01 9.03
N ALA A 29 -8.35 -10.10 8.97
CA ALA A 29 -7.84 -11.40 8.54
C ALA A 29 -7.39 -11.38 7.07
N LEU A 30 -8.18 -10.75 6.19
CA LEU A 30 -7.85 -10.57 4.78
C LEU A 30 -6.55 -9.80 4.60
N HIS A 31 -6.35 -8.71 5.35
CA HIS A 31 -5.09 -7.97 5.36
C HIS A 31 -3.90 -8.89 5.69
N ALA A 32 -4.01 -9.68 6.76
CA ALA A 32 -2.95 -10.59 7.17
C ALA A 32 -2.62 -11.64 6.10
N ASP A 33 -3.64 -12.18 5.42
CA ASP A 33 -3.43 -13.17 4.36
C ASP A 33 -2.83 -12.56 3.09
N LEU A 34 -3.25 -11.36 2.71
CA LEU A 34 -2.65 -10.63 1.59
C LEU A 34 -1.18 -10.30 1.84
N VAL A 35 -0.82 -9.83 3.05
CA VAL A 35 0.57 -9.55 3.42
C VAL A 35 1.44 -10.81 3.36
N LYS A 36 0.93 -11.96 3.83
CA LYS A 36 1.66 -13.25 3.70
C LYS A 36 1.93 -13.62 2.24
N SER A 37 1.07 -13.21 1.32
CA SER A 37 1.24 -13.40 -0.12
C SER A 37 2.03 -12.28 -0.81
N GLY A 38 2.57 -11.31 -0.06
CA GLY A 38 3.32 -10.18 -0.63
C GLY A 38 2.45 -9.09 -1.25
N MET A 39 1.14 -9.09 -0.98
CA MET A 39 0.16 -8.13 -1.49
C MET A 39 -0.18 -7.08 -0.43
N ARG A 40 -0.54 -5.87 -0.88
CA ARG A 40 -1.00 -4.78 -0.01
C ARG A 40 -2.53 -4.68 -0.04
N LEU A 41 -3.14 -4.41 1.13
CA LEU A 41 -4.55 -4.03 1.23
C LEU A 41 -4.69 -2.55 1.56
N ARG A 42 -5.60 -1.85 0.88
CA ARG A 42 -6.05 -0.50 1.25
C ARG A 42 -7.57 -0.46 1.33
N ILE A 43 -8.08 0.35 2.25
CA ILE A 43 -9.51 0.68 2.38
C ILE A 43 -9.67 2.16 2.05
N VAL A 44 -10.72 2.51 1.32
CA VAL A 44 -11.00 3.90 0.93
C VAL A 44 -12.47 4.25 1.18
N ALA A 45 -12.72 5.56 1.27
CA ALA A 45 -14.06 6.15 1.38
C ALA A 45 -14.96 5.59 2.51
N ALA A 46 -14.39 5.09 3.60
CA ALA A 46 -15.17 4.55 4.71
C ALA A 46 -15.99 5.65 5.42
N HIS A 47 -17.28 5.37 5.67
CA HIS A 47 -18.19 6.22 6.43
C HIS A 47 -17.83 6.26 7.93
N ALA A 48 -18.35 7.24 8.67
CA ALA A 48 -17.96 7.45 10.07
C ALA A 48 -18.17 6.20 10.95
N ASP A 49 -19.37 5.62 10.91
CA ASP A 49 -19.73 4.45 11.72
C ASP A 49 -18.88 3.23 11.36
N ALA A 50 -18.62 3.01 10.07
CA ALA A 50 -17.72 1.97 9.61
C ALA A 50 -16.29 2.18 10.15
N ARG A 51 -15.76 3.42 10.09
CA ARG A 51 -14.41 3.71 10.58
C ARG A 51 -14.26 3.44 12.07
N ASP A 52 -15.26 3.78 12.86
CA ASP A 52 -15.19 3.62 14.32
C ASP A 52 -15.05 2.13 14.69
N ILE A 53 -15.77 1.25 14.00
CA ILE A 53 -15.67 -0.20 14.20
C ILE A 53 -14.33 -0.75 13.65
N LEU A 54 -13.90 -0.32 12.46
CA LEU A 54 -12.62 -0.74 11.89
C LEU A 54 -11.42 -0.30 12.76
N ARG A 55 -11.52 0.87 13.41
CA ARG A 55 -10.53 1.37 14.37
C ARG A 55 -10.54 0.58 15.66
N ALA A 56 -11.72 0.25 16.18
CA ALA A 56 -11.85 -0.57 17.38
C ALA A 56 -11.22 -1.96 17.20
N GLU A 57 -11.29 -2.53 15.99
CA GLU A 57 -10.61 -3.79 15.65
C GLU A 57 -9.15 -3.61 15.18
N GLY A 58 -8.61 -2.39 15.25
CA GLY A 58 -7.19 -2.08 15.05
C GLY A 58 -6.71 -1.96 13.60
N LEU A 59 -7.62 -1.97 12.63
CA LEU A 59 -7.24 -2.07 11.21
C LEU A 59 -6.50 -0.82 10.71
N GLU A 60 -6.85 0.37 11.18
CA GLU A 60 -6.21 1.64 10.77
C GLU A 60 -4.71 1.67 11.09
N GLN A 61 -4.29 1.06 12.20
CA GLN A 61 -2.88 0.99 12.55
C GLN A 61 -2.08 0.06 11.62
N GLN A 62 -2.77 -0.84 10.91
CA GLN A 62 -2.13 -1.81 10.03
C GLN A 62 -2.08 -1.33 8.57
N ILE A 63 -3.16 -0.73 8.07
CA ILE A 63 -3.28 -0.37 6.65
C ILE A 63 -3.17 1.13 6.39
N GLY A 64 -3.07 1.96 7.43
CA GLY A 64 -3.04 3.42 7.35
C GLY A 64 -4.44 4.06 7.27
N ASP A 65 -4.47 5.39 7.09
CA ASP A 65 -5.74 6.15 7.02
C ASP A 65 -6.62 5.68 5.86
N PHE A 66 -7.91 5.58 6.14
CA PHE A 66 -8.99 5.21 5.22
C PHE A 66 -10.20 6.17 5.37
N GLY A 67 -9.94 7.39 5.84
CA GLY A 67 -10.90 8.47 5.89
C GLY A 67 -11.53 8.78 4.53
N ARG A 68 -12.67 9.48 4.55
CA ARG A 68 -13.45 9.85 3.35
C ARG A 68 -12.69 10.67 2.30
N ARG A 69 -11.51 11.18 2.63
CA ARG A 69 -10.69 12.00 1.74
C ARG A 69 -9.76 11.19 0.84
N VAL A 70 -9.52 9.91 1.17
CA VAL A 70 -8.69 9.03 0.36
C VAL A 70 -9.59 8.34 -0.67
N SER A 71 -9.37 8.63 -1.95
CA SER A 71 -10.05 8.00 -3.08
C SER A 71 -9.23 6.83 -3.65
N VAL A 72 -9.85 6.04 -4.53
CA VAL A 72 -9.15 4.99 -5.28
C VAL A 72 -8.03 5.59 -6.13
N ASP A 73 -8.29 6.74 -6.76
CA ASP A 73 -7.34 7.42 -7.63
C ASP A 73 -6.08 7.84 -6.86
N ASP A 74 -6.25 8.47 -5.69
CA ASP A 74 -5.13 8.86 -4.81
C ASP A 74 -4.26 7.65 -4.42
N VAL A 75 -4.90 6.51 -4.13
CA VAL A 75 -4.19 5.28 -3.74
C VAL A 75 -3.41 4.69 -4.91
N VAL A 76 -3.99 4.70 -6.11
CA VAL A 76 -3.32 4.20 -7.32
C VAL A 76 -2.15 5.12 -7.70
N GLU A 77 -2.35 6.43 -7.68
CA GLU A 77 -1.29 7.40 -7.98
C GLU A 77 -0.11 7.24 -7.01
N ALA A 78 -0.38 7.19 -5.70
CA ALA A 78 0.65 6.97 -4.70
C ALA A 78 1.40 5.64 -4.93
N PHE A 79 0.66 4.56 -5.22
CA PHE A 79 1.26 3.24 -5.48
C PHE A 79 2.19 3.25 -6.70
N LEU A 80 1.78 3.88 -7.80
CA LEU A 80 2.57 3.96 -9.02
C LEU A 80 3.81 4.85 -8.80
N HIS A 81 3.67 5.96 -8.09
CA HIS A 81 4.80 6.83 -7.77
C HIS A 81 5.85 6.14 -6.88
N GLU A 82 5.41 5.35 -5.90
CA GLU A 82 6.30 4.51 -5.10
C GLU A 82 7.03 3.46 -5.93
N ALA A 83 6.33 2.83 -6.88
CA ALA A 83 6.92 1.85 -7.78
C ALA A 83 7.99 2.48 -8.68
N ASP A 84 7.71 3.63 -9.29
CA ASP A 84 8.65 4.38 -10.14
C ASP A 84 9.90 4.81 -9.34
N THR A 85 9.71 5.27 -8.11
CA THR A 85 10.82 5.66 -7.22
C THR A 85 11.70 4.46 -6.87
N LYS A 86 11.08 3.29 -6.61
CA LYS A 86 11.81 2.05 -6.31
C LYS A 86 12.66 1.60 -7.50
N VAL A 87 12.12 1.69 -8.72
CA VAL A 87 12.83 1.37 -9.98
C VAL A 87 14.05 2.29 -10.17
N ALA A 88 13.89 3.60 -9.98
CA ALA A 88 14.96 4.57 -10.12
C ALA A 88 16.11 4.34 -9.12
N THR A 89 15.82 3.88 -7.90
CA THR A 89 16.85 3.56 -6.91
C THR A 89 17.58 2.23 -7.17
N SER A 90 16.94 1.25 -7.82
CA SER A 90 17.58 -0.03 -8.16
C SER A 90 18.53 0.03 -9.36
N ASP A 91 18.32 0.98 -10.28
CA ASP A 91 19.18 1.17 -11.47
C ASP A 91 20.48 1.97 -11.18
N GLY A 92 20.68 2.44 -9.94
CA GLY A 92 21.83 3.24 -9.53
C GLY A 92 23.15 2.50 -9.24
N THR A 93 23.23 1.18 -9.43
CA THR A 93 24.46 0.41 -9.14
C THR A 93 25.32 0.21 -10.40
N ALA A 94 25.85 1.30 -10.95
CA ALA A 94 26.93 1.26 -11.95
C ALA A 94 28.18 1.93 -11.39
N THR A 95 29.06 1.09 -10.84
CA THR A 95 30.51 1.07 -11.05
C THR A 95 31.14 2.37 -11.54
N GLY A 96 31.88 3.04 -10.65
CA GLY A 96 32.67 4.23 -10.97
C GLY A 96 33.88 4.42 -10.06
N THR A 97 34.58 3.34 -9.67
CA THR A 97 35.99 3.47 -9.30
C THR A 97 36.81 3.23 -10.56
N PRO A 98 37.65 4.20 -10.95
CA PRO A 98 39.03 3.87 -11.22
C PRO A 98 39.94 4.72 -10.33
N ALA A 99 40.80 4.01 -9.61
CA ALA A 99 42.07 4.58 -9.18
C ALA A 99 42.88 4.94 -10.43
N SER A 100 43.45 6.14 -10.47
CA SER A 100 44.78 6.33 -11.05
C SER A 100 45.54 7.40 -10.27
N ALA A 101 46.69 6.98 -9.75
CA ALA A 101 47.76 7.85 -9.31
C ALA A 101 48.46 8.45 -10.52
N GLY A 102 48.95 9.69 -10.39
CA GLY A 102 49.79 10.35 -11.40
C GLY A 102 50.05 11.82 -11.09
N GLU A 103 51.17 12.06 -10.38
CA GLU A 103 52.18 13.12 -10.56
C GLU A 103 51.83 14.34 -11.44
N GLN A 104 52.11 15.56 -10.93
CA GLN A 104 52.77 16.77 -11.52
C GLN A 104 52.42 17.96 -10.59
N ALA A 105 53.30 18.86 -10.11
CA ALA A 105 54.67 19.24 -10.44
C ALA A 105 55.36 19.82 -9.19
#